data_AF-A0A5P9NP03-F1
#
_entry.id   AF-A0A5P9NP03-F1
#
_cell.length_a   1.000
_cell.length_b   1.000
_cell.length_c   1.000
_cell.angle_alpha   90.00
_cell.angle_beta   90.00
_cell.angle_gamma   90.00
#
_symmetry.space_group_name_H-M   'P 1'
#
loop_
_entity.id
_entity.type
_entity.pdbx_description
1 polymer ?
#
loop_
_entity_poly.entity_id
_entity_poly.type
_entity_poly.pdbx_seq_one_letter_code
_entity_poly.pdbx_strand_id
1 'polypeptide(L)' 'MKALKLAGLFALLACTGCSGIEPWVKPYERQYLADPIMRFERDPVAGAYTKHVYQAREGARGAEGGAGVGCGCN' A
#
# COMPACT_ATOMS: atom_id res chain seq x y z
N MET A 1 27.18 -13.86 -29.22
CA MET A 1 26.01 -14.78 -29.27
C MET A 1 25.58 -15.34 -27.90
N LYS A 2 26.49 -15.71 -26.98
CA LYS A 2 26.13 -16.22 -25.64
C LYS A 2 25.40 -15.18 -24.75
N ALA A 3 25.82 -13.92 -24.79
CA ALA A 3 25.19 -12.83 -24.05
C ALA A 3 23.74 -12.55 -24.49
N LEU A 4 23.44 -12.67 -25.79
CA LEU A 4 22.09 -12.48 -26.33
C LEU A 4 21.13 -13.59 -25.87
N LYS A 5 21.64 -14.83 -25.71
CA LYS A 5 20.87 -15.95 -25.15
C LYS A 5 20.58 -15.77 -23.66
N LEU A 6 21.54 -15.24 -22.90
CA LEU A 6 21.37 -14.95 -21.47
C LEU A 6 20.36 -13.81 -21.23
N ALA A 7 20.40 -12.76 -22.06
CA ALA A 7 19.44 -11.66 -22.00
C ALA A 7 18.00 -12.13 -22.32
N GLY A 8 17.83 -13.02 -23.31
CA GLY A 8 16.53 -13.61 -23.64
C GLY A 8 15.95 -14.46 -22.50
N LEU A 9 16.80 -15.21 -21.79
CA LEU A 9 16.37 -16.00 -20.62
C LEU A 9 15.91 -15.12 -19.46
N PHE A 10 16.61 -14.01 -19.21
CA PHE A 10 16.25 -13.06 -18.14
C PHE A 10 14.91 -12.36 -18.43
N ALA A 11 14.65 -12.03 -19.70
CA ALA A 11 13.39 -11.43 -20.11
C ALA A 11 12.18 -12.37 -19.92
N LEU A 12 12.35 -13.67 -20.16
CA LEU A 12 11.30 -14.67 -19.94
C LEU A 12 10.97 -14.85 -18.45
N LEU A 13 11.97 -14.80 -17.58
CA LEU A 13 11.80 -14.89 -16.12
C LEU A 13 11.09 -13.65 -15.53
N ALA A 14 11.28 -12.47 -16.11
CA ALA A 14 10.60 -11.26 -15.65
C ALA A 14 9.08 -11.26 -15.90
N CYS A 15 8.59 -12.09 -16.83
CA CYS A 15 7.18 -12.16 -17.19
C CYS A 15 6.34 -13.10 -16.29
N THR A 16 6.95 -13.86 -15.37
CA THR A 16 6.23 -14.83 -14.52
C THR A 16 5.50 -14.18 -13.33
N GLY A 17 5.62 -12.87 -13.13
CA GLY A 17 4.95 -12.14 -12.05
C GLY A 17 3.45 -11.90 -12.27
N CYS A 18 2.94 -12.12 -13.49
CA CYS A 18 1.54 -11.81 -13.83
C CYS A 18 0.60 -13.03 -13.84
N SER A 19 1.08 -14.23 -13.50
CA SER A 19 0.22 -15.43 -13.46
C SER A 19 -0.32 -15.68 -12.05
N GLY A 20 -1.61 -15.43 -11.87
CA GLY A 20 -2.49 -16.04 -10.85
C GLY A 20 -1.93 -16.13 -9.44
N ILE A 21 -2.07 -15.06 -8.65
CA ILE A 21 -2.00 -15.18 -7.19
C ILE A 21 -3.24 -15.94 -6.74
N GLU A 22 -3.12 -17.27 -6.71
CA GLU A 22 -4.10 -18.17 -6.13
C GLU A 22 -3.50 -18.81 -4.86
N PRO A 23 -4.23 -18.82 -3.74
CA PRO A 23 -5.59 -18.30 -3.57
C PRO A 23 -5.60 -16.79 -3.34
N TRP A 24 -6.50 -16.07 -4.02
CA TRP A 24 -6.87 -14.72 -3.62
C TRP A 24 -7.40 -14.72 -2.18
N VAL A 25 -7.20 -13.61 -1.47
CA VAL A 25 -7.81 -13.42 -0.14
C VAL A 25 -9.32 -13.60 -0.28
N LYS A 26 -9.89 -14.55 0.47
CA LYS A 26 -11.31 -14.89 0.34
C LYS A 26 -12.14 -13.68 0.80
N PRO A 27 -13.33 -13.42 0.21
CA PRO A 27 -14.11 -12.21 0.54
C PRO A 27 -14.36 -12.01 2.04
N TYR A 28 -14.54 -13.10 2.80
CA TYR A 28 -14.77 -13.09 4.24
C TYR A 28 -13.50 -12.92 5.09
N GLU A 29 -12.30 -13.10 4.52
CA GLU A 29 -11.02 -12.85 5.19
C GLU A 29 -10.63 -11.36 5.14
N ARG A 30 -11.30 -10.55 4.31
CA ARG A 30 -11.08 -9.10 4.22
C ARG A 30 -11.36 -8.35 5.53
N GLN A 31 -12.11 -8.94 6.46
CA GLN A 31 -12.34 -8.37 7.78
C GLN A 31 -11.02 -8.19 8.57
N TYR A 32 -10.03 -9.06 8.37
CA TYR A 32 -8.72 -8.95 9.02
C TYR A 32 -7.87 -7.82 8.44
N LEU A 33 -8.25 -7.30 7.27
CA LEU A 33 -7.51 -6.28 6.55
C LEU A 33 -7.76 -4.86 7.10
N ALA A 34 -8.79 -4.72 7.94
CA ALA A 34 -9.15 -3.50 8.66
C ALA A 34 -9.04 -3.66 10.18
N ASP A 35 -8.18 -4.55 10.67
CA ASP A 35 -7.94 -4.72 12.10
C ASP A 35 -7.50 -3.39 12.74
N PRO A 36 -8.16 -2.92 13.82
CA PRO A 36 -7.77 -1.71 14.54
C PRO A 36 -6.29 -1.66 14.98
N ILE A 37 -5.60 -2.80 15.11
CA ILE A 37 -4.17 -2.85 15.41
C ILE A 37 -3.30 -2.31 14.27
N MET A 38 -3.78 -2.37 13.03
CA MET A 38 -3.06 -1.90 11.84
C MET A 38 -3.29 -0.41 11.55
N ARG A 39 -3.94 0.33 12.46
CA ARG A 39 -4.11 1.77 12.33
C ARG A 39 -2.78 2.47 12.55
N PHE A 40 -2.37 3.33 11.61
CA PHE A 40 -1.16 4.16 11.76
C PHE A 40 -1.26 5.17 12.91
N GLU A 41 -2.49 5.53 13.31
CA GLU A 41 -2.74 6.46 14.39
C GLU A 41 -3.65 5.80 15.43
N ARG A 42 -3.23 5.86 16.70
CA ARG A 42 -3.98 5.30 17.83
C ARG A 42 -5.15 6.21 18.19
N ASP A 43 -4.93 7.52 18.17
CA ASP A 43 -5.94 8.54 18.47
C ASP A 43 -6.17 9.43 17.24
N PRO A 44 -7.21 9.15 16.43
CA PRO A 44 -7.45 9.90 15.20
C PRO A 44 -7.82 11.37 15.47
N VAL A 45 -8.35 11.72 16.65
CA VAL A 45 -8.74 13.09 16.99
C VAL A 45 -7.49 13.92 17.28
N ALA A 46 -6.60 13.41 18.13
CA ALA A 46 -5.33 14.07 18.43
C ALA A 46 -4.42 14.14 17.19
N GLY A 47 -4.39 13.08 16.38
CA GLY A 47 -3.64 13.03 15.12
C GLY A 47 -4.13 14.06 14.11
N ALA A 48 -5.45 14.23 13.95
CA ALA A 48 -6.02 15.25 13.07
C ALA A 48 -5.67 16.68 13.49
N TYR A 49 -5.68 16.97 14.81
CA TYR A 49 -5.26 18.26 15.33
C TYR A 49 -3.79 18.55 14.99
N THR A 50 -2.91 17.59 15.26
CA THR A 50 -1.47 17.74 15.02
C THR A 50 -1.16 17.90 13.53
N LYS A 51 -1.82 17.12 12.67
CA LYS A 51 -1.78 17.26 11.21
C LYS A 51 -2.16 18.67 10.77
N HIS A 52 -3.27 19.22 11.28
CA HIS A 52 -3.67 20.59 10.96
C HIS A 52 -2.58 21.64 11.30
N VAL A 53 -1.87 21.46 12.42
CA VAL A 53 -0.74 22.33 12.79
C VAL A 53 0.40 22.20 11.77
N TYR A 54 0.77 20.99 11.36
CA TYR A 54 1.81 20.79 10.34
C TYR A 54 1.40 21.37 8.99
N GLN A 55 0.15 21.19 8.56
CA GLN A 55 -0.37 21.81 7.33
C GLN A 55 -0.19 23.33 7.33
N ALA A 56 -0.47 23.98 8.46
CA ALA A 56 -0.36 25.42 8.60
C ALA A 56 1.10 25.88 8.64
N ARG A 57 1.97 25.13 9.33
CA ARG A 57 3.39 25.51 9.54
C ARG A 57 4.29 25.16 8.35
N GLU A 58 4.02 24.05 7.69
CA GLU A 58 4.88 23.49 6.66
C GLU A 58 4.32 23.69 5.24
N GLY A 59 3.08 24.20 5.12
CA GLY A 59 2.43 24.40 3.83
C GLY A 59 2.07 23.09 3.10
N ALA A 60 2.13 21.95 3.79
CA ALA A 60 1.97 20.61 3.22
C ALA A 60 0.52 20.08 3.27
N ARG A 61 -0.47 20.93 2.95
CA ARG A 61 -1.89 20.50 2.92
C ARG A 61 -2.09 19.36 1.90
N GLY A 62 -2.71 18.27 2.36
CA GLY A 62 -3.04 17.12 1.51
C GLY A 62 -1.93 16.06 1.37
N ALA A 63 -0.78 16.23 2.02
CA ALA A 63 0.32 15.26 1.98
C ALA A 63 0.16 14.06 2.94
N GLU A 64 -0.92 14.03 3.73
CA GLU A 64 -1.10 13.15 4.90
C GLU A 64 -1.65 11.75 4.57
N GLY A 65 -1.69 11.40 3.29
CA GLY A 65 -2.32 10.18 2.77
C GLY A 65 -3.84 10.31 2.61
N GLY A 66 -4.43 9.41 1.81
CA GLY A 66 -5.88 9.34 1.59
C GLY A 66 -6.65 8.93 2.85
N ALA A 67 -7.96 9.20 2.85
CA ALA A 67 -8.86 8.84 3.95
C ALA A 67 -8.90 7.32 4.15
N GLY A 68 -8.25 6.83 5.21
CA GLY A 68 -8.30 5.44 5.63
C GLY A 68 -6.91 4.84 5.83
N VAL A 69 -6.70 4.25 7.01
CA VAL A 69 -5.51 3.44 7.33
C VAL A 69 -5.98 1.99 7.38
N GLY A 70 -5.47 1.20 6.43
CA GLY A 70 -6.00 -0.10 5.98
C GLY A 70 -5.63 -0.28 4.50
N CYS A 71 -5.84 -1.45 3.90
CA CYS A 71 -5.44 -1.82 2.52
C CYS A 71 -5.96 -0.97 1.34
N GLY A 72 -6.34 0.29 1.55
CA GLY A 72 -6.62 1.23 0.48
C GLY A 72 -8.00 1.09 -0.16
N CYS A 73 -8.95 0.41 0.49
CA CYS A 73 -10.34 0.45 0.04
C CYS A 73 -11.07 1.61 0.74
N ASN A 74 -11.27 2.70 0.01
CA ASN A 74 -12.42 3.59 0.19
C ASN A 74 -13.60 2.96 -0.57
#